data_AF-A0A2E5WSC3-F1
#
_entry.id   AF-A0A2E5WSC3-F1
#
_cell.length_a   1.000
_cell.length_b   1.000
_cell.length_c   1.000
_cell.angle_alpha   90.00
_cell.angle_beta   90.00
_cell.angle_gamma   90.00
#
_symmetry.space_group_name_H-M   'P 1'
#
loop_
_entity.id
_entity.type
_entity.pdbx_description
1 polymer ?
#
loop_
_entity_poly.entity_id
_entity_poly.type
_entity_poly.pdbx_seq_one_letter_code
_entity_poly.pdbx_strand_id
1 'polypeptide(L)'
;MLAGAGWVLWQRFRKQDIKSYLWPAIPAVMGAVIIGAGIYQAKHTPILDAPVSAEAAAKVDLPLGARTIKLEGNSGQGWQLLDQQSIKAHDRVQQVEVPSLNAIAAFKPGDWNAVRVVVTERTLPRIGIPAPCLILMVVAIAAGIFLNHTIYGRYLLALGRNEEAAKYSGINTDRMLILAYVICSLLAGLGGVLFVMDVNSAQPVDFGNFYELYAIAAAVLGGCSLRGGEGTILGVIIGACLMRVLKNMITLVDAIPTHIEYAIIGAVILAGVTVDELIKRYAAKRAAIRQQQEAQEG
;
A
#
# COMPACT_ATOMS: atom_id res chain seq x y z
N MET A 1 -24.52 -30.36 26.23
CA MET A 1 -25.62 -29.77 25.43
C MET A 1 -25.47 -28.28 25.10
N LEU A 2 -24.72 -27.46 25.87
CA LEU A 2 -24.59 -26.01 25.58
C LEU A 2 -23.45 -25.62 24.61
N ALA A 3 -22.53 -26.52 24.26
CA ALA A 3 -21.43 -26.26 23.32
C ALA A 3 -21.79 -26.47 21.83
N GLY A 4 -22.94 -27.10 21.54
CA GLY A 4 -23.40 -27.37 20.17
C GLY A 4 -24.14 -26.20 19.51
N ALA A 5 -24.87 -25.41 20.31
CA ALA A 5 -25.68 -24.30 19.83
C ALA A 5 -24.84 -23.16 19.22
N GLY A 6 -23.68 -22.85 19.83
CA GLY A 6 -22.77 -21.82 19.31
C GLY A 6 -22.11 -22.19 17.98
N TRP A 7 -21.87 -23.49 17.75
CA TRP A 7 -21.23 -23.96 16.51
C TRP A 7 -22.19 -24.02 15.32
N VAL A 8 -23.47 -24.36 15.58
CA VAL A 8 -24.52 -24.31 14.56
C VAL A 8 -24.89 -22.86 14.22
N LEU A 9 -24.91 -21.94 15.19
CA LEU A 9 -25.06 -20.50 14.93
C LEU A 9 -23.90 -19.94 14.09
N TRP A 10 -22.66 -20.36 14.40
CA TRP A 10 -21.48 -19.90 13.67
C TRP A 10 -21.38 -20.46 12.25
N GLN A 11 -21.84 -21.70 12.01
CA GLN A 11 -21.97 -22.23 10.64
C GLN A 11 -23.10 -21.57 9.85
N ARG A 12 -24.20 -21.16 10.50
CA ARG A 12 -25.28 -20.40 9.85
C ARG A 12 -24.83 -18.99 9.45
N PHE A 13 -23.93 -18.37 10.23
CA PHE A 13 -23.29 -17.09 9.89
C PHE A 13 -22.33 -17.15 8.70
N ARG A 14 -21.78 -18.31 8.35
CA ARG A 14 -20.84 -18.44 7.21
C ARG A 14 -21.54 -18.46 5.84
N LYS A 15 -22.88 -18.66 5.80
CA LYS A 15 -23.66 -18.79 4.55
C LYS A 15 -24.69 -17.69 4.33
N GLN A 16 -24.98 -16.85 5.32
CA GLN A 16 -25.78 -15.64 5.13
C GLN A 16 -24.86 -14.42 5.25
N ASP A 17 -24.78 -13.66 4.15
CA ASP A 17 -24.61 -12.21 4.21
C ASP A 17 -23.23 -11.60 4.51
N ILE A 18 -22.13 -12.27 4.14
CA ILE A 18 -20.83 -11.58 3.98
C ILE A 18 -20.89 -10.51 2.87
N LYS A 19 -21.77 -10.68 1.87
CA LYS A 19 -21.99 -9.67 0.82
C LYS A 19 -22.70 -8.41 1.32
N SER A 20 -23.57 -8.47 2.32
CA SER A 20 -24.34 -7.30 2.77
C SER A 20 -23.64 -6.47 3.85
N TYR A 21 -22.70 -7.04 4.62
CA TYR A 21 -21.90 -6.29 5.59
C TYR A 21 -20.56 -5.74 5.05
N LEU A 22 -19.89 -6.44 4.12
CA LEU A 22 -18.64 -5.93 3.52
C LEU A 22 -18.85 -4.94 2.38
N TRP A 23 -19.97 -5.01 1.65
CA TRP A 23 -20.27 -4.09 0.55
C TRP A 23 -20.37 -2.60 0.97
N PRO A 24 -20.93 -2.22 2.14
CA PRO A 24 -20.86 -0.84 2.62
C PRO A 24 -19.51 -0.46 3.26
N ALA A 25 -18.71 -1.43 3.71
CA ALA A 25 -17.39 -1.18 4.32
C ALA A 25 -16.27 -0.96 3.29
N ILE A 26 -16.38 -1.54 2.09
CA ILE A 26 -15.39 -1.38 1.01
C ILE A 26 -15.28 0.10 0.58
N PRO A 27 -16.37 0.86 0.33
CA PRO A 27 -16.29 2.30 0.07
C PRO A 27 -15.77 3.11 1.25
N ALA A 28 -16.02 2.67 2.49
CA ALA A 28 -15.59 3.39 3.69
C ALA A 28 -14.08 3.24 3.95
N VAL A 29 -13.53 2.03 3.79
CA VAL A 29 -12.09 1.77 3.93
C VAL A 29 -11.31 2.33 2.74
N MET A 30 -11.83 2.15 1.51
CA MET A 30 -11.27 2.78 0.31
C MET A 30 -11.36 4.31 0.41
N GLY A 31 -12.50 4.83 0.89
CA GLY A 31 -12.70 6.24 1.16
C GLY A 31 -11.73 6.79 2.19
N ALA A 32 -11.50 6.08 3.29
CA ALA A 32 -10.54 6.49 4.32
C ALA A 32 -9.08 6.47 3.82
N VAL A 33 -8.71 5.51 2.97
CA VAL A 33 -7.37 5.46 2.34
C VAL A 33 -7.22 6.55 1.26
N ILE A 34 -8.25 6.81 0.47
CA ILE A 34 -8.27 7.84 -0.58
C ILE A 34 -8.26 9.25 0.03
N ILE A 35 -9.13 9.49 1.02
CA ILE A 35 -9.21 10.76 1.76
C ILE A 35 -7.92 10.95 2.58
N GLY A 36 -7.42 9.89 3.22
CA GLY A 36 -6.17 9.91 3.96
C GLY A 36 -4.96 10.25 3.09
N ALA A 37 -4.84 9.68 1.88
CA ALA A 37 -3.74 9.98 0.96
C ALA A 37 -3.83 11.37 0.32
N GLY A 38 -5.04 11.87 0.04
CA GLY A 38 -5.26 13.25 -0.40
C GLY A 38 -4.89 14.28 0.68
N ILE A 39 -5.18 13.97 1.95
CA ILE A 39 -4.77 14.79 3.10
C ILE A 39 -3.25 14.68 3.36
N TYR A 40 -2.64 13.51 3.12
CA TYR A 40 -1.20 13.29 3.32
C TYR A 40 -0.35 14.06 2.28
N GLN A 41 -0.76 14.08 1.01
CA GLN A 41 -0.11 14.90 -0.03
C GLN A 41 -0.27 16.41 0.20
N ALA A 42 -1.33 16.85 0.87
CA ALA A 42 -1.48 18.25 1.27
C ALA A 42 -0.53 18.64 2.42
N LYS A 43 -0.02 17.67 3.20
CA LYS A 43 0.79 17.92 4.41
C LYS A 43 2.30 17.85 4.19
N HIS A 44 2.79 17.06 3.22
CA HIS A 44 4.21 17.04 2.84
C HIS A 44 4.50 18.06 1.73
N THR A 45 4.75 19.30 2.15
CA THR A 45 5.21 20.39 1.30
C THR A 45 6.64 20.13 0.85
N PRO A 46 6.98 20.05 -0.45
CA PRO A 46 8.38 20.02 -0.82
C PRO A 46 9.01 21.37 -0.51
N ILE A 47 10.15 21.28 0.13
CA ILE A 47 11.06 22.38 0.34
C ILE A 47 11.93 22.43 -0.90
N LEU A 48 11.82 23.53 -1.67
CA LEU A 48 12.67 23.75 -2.83
C LEU A 48 13.77 24.71 -2.41
N ASP A 49 14.98 24.17 -2.25
CA ASP A 49 16.15 24.98 -1.99
C ASP A 49 16.55 25.70 -3.28
N ALA A 50 16.57 27.03 -3.24
CA ALA A 50 16.97 27.83 -4.37
C ALA A 50 18.51 27.97 -4.36
N PRO A 51 19.21 27.75 -5.49
CA PRO A 51 20.63 28.12 -5.58
C PRO A 51 20.74 29.65 -5.63
N VAL A 52 20.85 30.28 -4.47
CA VAL A 52 20.88 31.76 -4.38
C VAL A 52 22.31 32.26 -4.55
N SER A 53 22.50 33.23 -5.44
CA SER A 53 23.75 33.96 -5.62
C SER A 53 23.60 35.39 -5.09
N ALA A 54 24.70 36.01 -4.64
CA ALA A 54 24.68 37.35 -4.03
C ALA A 54 24.00 38.41 -4.91
N GLU A 55 24.12 38.27 -6.24
CA GLU A 55 23.71 39.31 -7.21
C GLU A 55 22.58 38.88 -8.16
N ALA A 56 22.43 37.59 -8.49
CA ALA A 56 21.43 37.13 -9.47
C ALA A 56 20.22 36.44 -8.82
N ALA A 57 19.03 36.79 -9.31
CA ALA A 57 17.78 36.14 -8.97
C ALA A 57 17.75 34.70 -9.51
N ALA A 58 17.31 33.75 -8.69
CA ALA A 58 17.22 32.34 -9.07
C ALA A 58 15.81 32.00 -9.52
N LYS A 59 15.66 31.21 -10.59
CA LYS A 59 14.36 30.70 -11.03
C LYS A 59 14.14 29.34 -10.39
N VAL A 60 13.06 29.22 -9.62
CA VAL A 60 12.64 27.95 -9.02
C VAL A 60 11.35 27.50 -9.68
N ASP A 61 11.38 26.27 -10.19
CA ASP A 61 10.21 25.65 -10.81
C ASP A 61 9.21 25.25 -9.74
N LEU A 62 8.00 25.82 -9.82
CA LEU A 62 6.95 25.47 -8.90
C LEU A 62 6.29 24.15 -9.25
N PRO A 63 5.96 23.36 -8.24
CA PRO A 63 5.17 22.16 -8.44
C PRO A 63 3.72 22.53 -8.78
N LEU A 64 3.12 21.73 -9.67
CA LEU A 64 1.76 21.93 -10.18
C LEU A 64 0.73 22.09 -9.03
N GLY A 65 -0.15 23.07 -9.19
CA GLY A 65 -1.24 23.33 -8.27
C GLY A 65 -0.87 24.14 -7.03
N ALA A 66 0.36 24.66 -6.90
CA ALA A 66 0.76 25.53 -5.79
C ALA A 66 -0.13 26.79 -5.70
N ARG A 67 -0.72 27.01 -4.53
CA ARG A 67 -1.59 28.15 -4.17
C ARG A 67 -0.91 29.17 -3.28
N THR A 68 -0.12 28.72 -2.32
CA THR A 68 0.55 29.60 -1.36
C THR A 68 2.01 29.25 -1.29
N ILE A 69 2.85 30.26 -1.47
CA ILE A 69 4.30 30.14 -1.42
C ILE A 69 4.82 31.02 -0.30
N LYS A 70 5.65 30.43 0.54
CA LYS A 70 6.42 31.11 1.57
C LYS A 70 7.87 31.15 1.15
N LEU A 71 8.45 32.33 1.16
CA LEU A 71 9.88 32.54 1.01
C LEU A 71 10.48 32.57 2.41
N GLU A 72 11.41 31.67 2.69
CA GLU A 72 12.10 31.59 3.98
C GLU A 72 13.59 31.80 3.79
N GLY A 73 14.17 32.67 4.62
CA GLY A 73 15.60 32.97 4.64
C GLY A 73 16.25 32.40 5.90
N ASN A 74 17.50 31.98 5.80
CA ASN A 74 18.30 31.51 6.93
C ASN A 74 19.48 32.45 7.17
N SER A 75 19.58 32.96 8.41
CA SER A 75 20.68 33.81 8.89
C SER A 75 21.67 33.08 9.82
N GLY A 76 21.61 31.75 9.87
CA GLY A 76 22.44 30.91 10.74
C GLY A 76 21.82 30.61 12.12
N GLN A 77 20.75 31.31 12.51
CA GLN A 77 19.99 31.04 13.74
C GLN A 77 18.65 30.29 13.50
N GLY A 78 18.37 29.90 12.25
CA GLY A 78 17.15 29.20 11.86
C GLY A 78 16.44 29.86 10.69
N TRP A 79 15.43 29.17 10.16
CA TRP A 79 14.64 29.64 9.02
C TRP A 79 13.58 30.65 9.48
N GLN A 80 13.59 31.83 8.87
CA GLN A 80 12.61 32.88 9.12
C GLN A 80 11.80 33.17 7.86
N LEU A 81 10.51 33.45 8.04
CA LEU A 81 9.65 33.91 6.97
C LEU A 81 10.09 35.31 6.48
N LEU A 82 10.31 35.42 5.17
CA LEU A 82 10.65 36.66 4.47
C LEU A 82 9.42 37.27 3.82
N ASP A 83 8.73 36.47 3.00
CA ASP A 83 7.54 36.91 2.25
C ASP A 83 6.58 35.73 2.04
N GLN A 84 5.30 36.02 1.89
CA GLN A 84 4.27 35.04 1.62
C GLN A 84 3.37 35.53 0.49
N GLN A 85 3.38 34.82 -0.62
CA GLN A 85 2.59 35.16 -1.81
C GLN A 85 1.52 34.10 -2.09
N SER A 86 0.32 34.57 -2.42
CA SER A 86 -0.76 33.71 -2.91
C SER A 86 -0.77 33.77 -4.44
N ILE A 87 -0.71 32.60 -5.07
CA ILE A 87 -0.66 32.44 -6.53
C ILE A 87 -1.98 31.83 -7.00
N LYS A 88 -2.52 32.34 -8.11
CA LYS A 88 -3.69 31.74 -8.76
C LYS A 88 -3.34 30.32 -9.22
N ALA A 89 -4.27 29.39 -9.01
CA ALA A 89 -4.10 28.00 -9.41
C ALA A 89 -3.70 27.90 -10.89
N HIS A 90 -2.62 27.16 -11.16
CA HIS A 90 -2.02 27.00 -12.48
C HIS A 90 -1.89 25.51 -12.84
N ASP A 91 -2.21 25.19 -14.11
CA ASP A 91 -2.12 23.84 -14.68
C ASP A 91 -0.81 23.59 -15.46
N ARG A 92 0.15 24.51 -15.40
CA ARG A 92 1.49 24.39 -16.02
C ARG A 92 2.58 24.79 -15.01
N VAL A 93 3.75 24.16 -15.08
CA VAL A 93 4.92 24.51 -14.25
C VAL A 93 5.22 26.01 -14.42
N GLN A 94 5.04 26.79 -13.36
CA GLN A 94 5.38 28.20 -13.33
C GLN A 94 6.74 28.39 -12.68
N GLN A 95 7.57 29.23 -13.27
CA GLN A 95 8.85 29.62 -12.67
C GLN A 95 8.61 30.85 -11.81
N VAL A 96 8.97 30.79 -10.54
CA VAL A 96 9.02 31.98 -9.67
C VAL A 96 10.46 32.45 -9.58
N GLU A 97 10.65 33.74 -9.81
CA GLU A 97 11.93 34.41 -9.58
C GLU A 97 12.08 34.69 -8.08
N VAL A 98 13.07 34.03 -7.48
CA VAL A 98 13.49 34.27 -6.10
C VAL A 98 14.46 35.46 -6.11
N PRO A 99 14.20 36.53 -5.35
CA PRO A 99 15.06 37.72 -5.31
C PRO A 99 16.47 37.38 -4.79
N SER A 100 17.49 38.15 -5.23
CA SER A 100 18.88 37.98 -4.81
C SER A 100 19.08 38.32 -3.32
N LEU A 101 20.16 37.80 -2.71
CA LEU A 101 20.44 38.02 -1.28
C LEU A 101 20.53 39.51 -0.91
N ASN A 102 21.11 40.34 -1.80
CA ASN A 102 21.20 41.79 -1.61
C ASN A 102 19.83 42.48 -1.65
N ALA A 103 18.92 42.03 -2.51
CA ALA A 103 17.55 42.53 -2.55
C ALA A 103 16.79 42.15 -1.28
N ILE A 104 16.98 40.93 -0.78
CA ILE A 104 16.35 40.46 0.47
C ILE A 104 16.86 41.24 1.68
N ALA A 105 18.17 41.50 1.76
CA ALA A 105 18.77 42.31 2.81
C ALA A 105 18.25 43.76 2.83
N ALA A 106 17.83 44.29 1.67
CA ALA A 106 17.20 45.61 1.57
C ALA A 106 15.75 45.62 2.09
N PHE A 107 15.00 44.52 1.95
CA PHE A 107 13.63 44.38 2.48
C PHE A 107 13.58 44.03 3.97
N LYS A 108 14.51 43.19 4.44
CA LYS A 108 14.62 42.77 5.84
C LYS A 108 16.09 42.71 6.23
N PRO A 109 16.58 43.65 7.06
CA PRO A 109 18.00 43.70 7.41
C PRO A 109 18.41 42.46 8.20
N GLY A 110 19.41 41.73 7.67
CA GLY A 110 19.97 40.52 8.25
C GLY A 110 21.04 39.90 7.34
N ASP A 111 22.00 39.18 7.93
CA ASP A 111 23.02 38.44 7.17
C ASP A 111 22.44 37.11 6.70
N TRP A 112 21.78 37.14 5.54
CA TRP A 112 21.14 35.95 4.95
C TRP A 112 22.18 35.11 4.20
N ASN A 113 22.21 33.79 4.43
CA ASN A 113 23.14 32.85 3.78
C ASN A 113 22.44 31.86 2.85
N ALA A 114 21.14 31.58 3.08
CA ALA A 114 20.36 30.66 2.26
C ALA A 114 18.90 31.11 2.17
N VAL A 115 18.25 30.81 1.05
CA VAL A 115 16.82 31.08 0.83
C VAL A 115 16.18 29.83 0.25
N ARG A 116 14.99 29.49 0.74
CA ARG A 116 14.19 28.38 0.25
C ARG A 116 12.76 28.80 -0.02
N VAL A 117 12.12 28.08 -0.92
CA VAL A 117 10.73 28.27 -1.31
C VAL A 117 9.93 27.12 -0.70
N VAL A 118 9.00 27.45 0.20
CA VAL A 118 8.10 26.48 0.85
C VAL A 118 6.70 26.64 0.30
N VAL A 119 6.23 25.65 -0.46
CA VAL A 119 4.87 25.63 -1.01
C VAL A 119 3.91 25.12 0.05
N THR A 120 3.07 25.99 0.62
CA THR A 120 2.21 25.68 1.77
C THR A 120 0.84 25.09 1.38
N GLU A 121 0.28 25.48 0.24
CA GLU A 121 -1.01 24.97 -0.22
C GLU A 121 -0.91 24.48 -1.66
N ARG A 122 -1.51 23.33 -1.97
CA ARG A 122 -1.72 22.87 -3.35
C ARG A 122 -3.18 22.53 -3.61
N THR A 123 -3.75 23.02 -4.71
CA THR A 123 -4.95 22.43 -5.30
C THR A 123 -4.53 21.36 -6.29
N LEU A 124 -4.69 20.09 -5.88
CA LEU A 124 -4.51 18.95 -6.79
C LEU A 124 -5.54 19.04 -7.94
N PRO A 125 -5.20 18.58 -9.15
CA PRO A 125 -6.16 18.41 -10.23
C PRO A 125 -7.32 17.51 -9.77
N ARG A 126 -8.47 17.66 -10.43
CA ARG A 126 -9.85 17.26 -10.07
C ARG A 126 -10.11 15.80 -9.60
N ILE A 127 -9.07 14.97 -9.46
CA ILE A 127 -9.10 13.64 -8.85
C ILE A 127 -7.91 13.58 -7.87
N GLY A 128 -8.15 13.88 -6.59
CA GLY A 128 -7.17 13.80 -5.51
C GLY A 128 -6.80 12.36 -5.09
N ILE A 129 -6.84 11.41 -6.02
CA ILE A 129 -6.51 10.00 -5.78
C ILE A 129 -5.09 9.78 -6.29
N PRO A 130 -4.14 9.32 -5.45
CA PRO A 130 -2.80 8.95 -5.92
C PRO A 130 -2.90 7.96 -7.09
N ALA A 131 -2.19 8.22 -8.18
CA ALA A 131 -2.18 7.34 -9.36
C ALA A 131 -1.90 5.86 -9.03
N PRO A 132 -1.01 5.50 -8.07
CA PRO A 132 -0.81 4.11 -7.66
C PRO A 132 -2.07 3.44 -7.09
N CYS A 133 -2.92 4.18 -6.37
CA CYS A 133 -4.16 3.65 -5.82
C CYS A 133 -5.19 3.32 -6.92
N LEU A 134 -5.29 4.15 -7.96
CA LEU A 134 -6.18 3.89 -9.09
C LEU A 134 -5.76 2.62 -9.84
N ILE A 135 -4.45 2.47 -10.09
CA ILE A 135 -3.91 1.31 -10.80
C ILE A 135 -4.10 0.04 -9.96
N LEU A 136 -3.85 0.10 -8.65
CA LEU A 136 -4.14 -1.01 -7.74
C LEU A 136 -5.60 -1.45 -7.83
N MET A 137 -6.54 -0.49 -7.86
CA MET A 137 -7.97 -0.78 -7.95
C MET A 137 -8.35 -1.45 -9.28
N VAL A 138 -7.80 -0.98 -10.40
CA VAL A 138 -7.99 -1.62 -11.72
C VAL A 138 -7.44 -3.04 -11.72
N VAL A 139 -6.22 -3.24 -11.21
CA VAL A 139 -5.57 -4.56 -11.12
C VAL A 139 -6.34 -5.49 -10.18
N ALA A 140 -6.81 -5.00 -9.04
CA ALA A 140 -7.62 -5.75 -8.09
C ALA A 140 -8.94 -6.24 -8.70
N ILE A 141 -9.63 -5.37 -9.44
CA ILE A 141 -10.87 -5.73 -10.14
C ILE A 141 -10.58 -6.75 -11.25
N ALA A 142 -9.55 -6.52 -12.05
CA ALA A 142 -9.16 -7.42 -13.13
C ALA A 142 -8.77 -8.81 -12.59
N ALA A 143 -7.95 -8.86 -11.55
CA ALA A 143 -7.60 -10.10 -10.86
C ALA A 143 -8.84 -10.75 -10.22
N GLY A 144 -9.74 -9.95 -9.65
CA GLY A 144 -10.98 -10.40 -9.03
C GLY A 144 -11.88 -11.14 -10.01
N ILE A 145 -12.06 -10.56 -11.18
CA ILE A 145 -12.81 -11.15 -12.29
C ILE A 145 -12.06 -12.36 -12.84
N PHE A 146 -10.74 -12.27 -13.02
CA PHE A 146 -9.93 -13.38 -13.50
C PHE A 146 -10.07 -14.60 -12.58
N LEU A 147 -9.96 -14.44 -11.27
CA LEU A 147 -10.01 -15.54 -10.32
C LEU A 147 -11.41 -16.13 -10.15
N ASN A 148 -12.46 -15.28 -10.12
CA ASN A 148 -13.82 -15.73 -9.82
C ASN A 148 -14.66 -16.11 -11.05
N HIS A 149 -14.44 -15.45 -12.20
CA HIS A 149 -15.28 -15.60 -13.39
C HIS A 149 -14.62 -16.42 -14.51
N THR A 150 -13.31 -16.68 -14.47
CA THR A 150 -12.64 -17.43 -15.55
C THR A 150 -12.45 -18.92 -15.22
N ILE A 151 -12.32 -19.74 -16.27
CA ILE A 151 -11.99 -21.16 -16.15
C ILE A 151 -10.55 -21.33 -15.63
N TYR A 152 -9.64 -20.51 -16.13
CA TYR A 152 -8.23 -20.50 -15.71
C TYR A 152 -8.08 -20.22 -14.22
N GLY A 153 -8.83 -19.28 -13.65
CA GLY A 153 -8.82 -19.02 -12.20
C GLY A 153 -9.19 -20.26 -11.36
N ARG A 154 -10.20 -21.02 -11.80
CA ARG A 154 -10.60 -22.28 -11.14
C ARG A 154 -9.55 -23.37 -11.27
N TYR A 155 -8.87 -23.48 -12.41
CA TYR A 155 -7.75 -24.41 -12.59
C TYR A 155 -6.56 -24.04 -11.69
N LEU A 156 -6.29 -22.75 -11.51
CA LEU A 156 -5.25 -22.25 -10.59
C LEU A 156 -5.56 -22.65 -9.14
N LEU A 157 -6.81 -22.50 -8.69
CA LEU A 157 -7.22 -22.92 -7.34
C LEU A 157 -7.22 -24.45 -7.18
N ALA A 158 -7.61 -25.20 -8.21
CA ALA A 158 -7.57 -26.67 -8.18
C ALA A 158 -6.13 -27.19 -8.09
N LEU A 159 -5.23 -26.64 -8.92
CA LEU A 159 -3.80 -26.93 -8.90
C LEU A 159 -3.20 -26.71 -7.52
N GLY A 160 -3.54 -25.58 -6.88
CA GLY A 160 -3.06 -25.25 -5.54
C GLY A 160 -3.58 -26.16 -4.42
N ARG A 161 -4.72 -26.87 -4.60
CA ARG A 161 -5.22 -27.81 -3.59
C ARG A 161 -4.54 -29.17 -3.68
N ASN A 162 -4.40 -29.69 -4.90
CA ASN A 162 -3.72 -30.95 -5.17
C ASN A 162 -3.35 -31.00 -6.66
N GLU A 163 -2.05 -30.89 -6.94
CA GLU A 163 -1.51 -30.91 -8.29
C GLU A 163 -1.72 -32.26 -9.00
N GLU A 164 -1.50 -33.38 -8.29
CA GLU A 164 -1.69 -34.72 -8.85
C GLU A 164 -3.15 -34.93 -9.26
N ALA A 165 -4.10 -34.56 -8.41
CA ALA A 165 -5.52 -34.68 -8.71
C ALA A 165 -5.96 -33.78 -9.89
N ALA A 166 -5.38 -32.58 -10.01
CA ALA A 166 -5.63 -31.69 -11.15
C ALA A 166 -5.12 -32.31 -12.46
N LYS A 167 -3.93 -32.94 -12.43
CA LYS A 167 -3.34 -33.64 -13.57
C LYS A 167 -4.19 -34.83 -14.02
N TYR A 168 -4.67 -35.65 -13.08
CA TYR A 168 -5.58 -36.76 -13.40
C TYR A 168 -6.95 -36.30 -13.92
N SER A 169 -7.36 -35.08 -13.59
CA SER A 169 -8.60 -34.45 -14.09
C SER A 169 -8.46 -33.85 -15.50
N GLY A 170 -7.32 -34.07 -16.18
CA GLY A 170 -7.08 -33.59 -17.54
C GLY A 170 -6.65 -32.12 -17.64
N ILE A 171 -6.32 -31.47 -16.51
CA ILE A 171 -5.77 -30.11 -16.51
C ILE A 171 -4.28 -30.20 -16.84
N ASN A 172 -3.83 -29.42 -17.84
CA ASN A 172 -2.41 -29.30 -18.13
C ASN A 172 -1.74 -28.41 -17.06
N THR A 173 -1.18 -29.07 -16.04
CA THR A 173 -0.55 -28.43 -14.88
C THR A 173 0.64 -27.56 -15.28
N ASP A 174 1.48 -28.05 -16.20
CA ASP A 174 2.70 -27.36 -16.65
C ASP A 174 2.37 -25.99 -17.27
N ARG A 175 1.37 -25.94 -18.18
CA ARG A 175 0.92 -24.69 -18.80
C ARG A 175 0.33 -23.72 -17.77
N MET A 176 -0.41 -24.26 -16.81
CA MET A 176 -1.04 -23.46 -15.76
C MET A 176 0.00 -22.83 -14.84
N LEU A 177 1.06 -23.57 -14.52
CA LEU A 177 2.18 -23.13 -13.70
C LEU A 177 2.98 -22.02 -14.43
N ILE A 178 3.30 -22.20 -15.72
CA ILE A 178 3.92 -21.15 -16.54
C ILE A 178 3.07 -19.88 -16.56
N LEU A 179 1.76 -20.01 -16.77
CA LEU A 179 0.84 -18.87 -16.77
C LEU A 179 0.82 -18.14 -15.43
N ALA A 180 0.85 -18.85 -14.31
CA ALA A 180 0.92 -18.26 -12.98
C ALA A 180 2.21 -17.44 -12.78
N TYR A 181 3.36 -17.97 -13.20
CA TYR A 181 4.63 -17.24 -13.14
C TYR A 181 4.63 -16.00 -14.04
N VAL A 182 4.12 -16.08 -15.26
CA VAL A 182 4.02 -14.94 -16.18
C VAL A 182 3.16 -13.83 -15.61
N ILE A 183 1.99 -14.17 -15.05
CA ILE A 183 1.11 -13.19 -14.39
C ILE A 183 1.83 -12.56 -13.20
N CYS A 184 2.47 -13.36 -12.35
CA CYS A 184 3.22 -12.86 -11.19
C CYS A 184 4.33 -11.88 -11.61
N SER A 185 5.15 -12.24 -12.59
CA SER A 185 6.22 -11.38 -13.10
C SER A 185 5.70 -10.08 -13.72
N LEU A 186 4.57 -10.13 -14.45
CA LEU A 186 3.94 -8.95 -15.02
C LEU A 186 3.45 -7.99 -13.94
N LEU A 187 2.76 -8.52 -12.92
CA LEU A 187 2.25 -7.71 -11.80
C LEU A 187 3.40 -7.15 -10.95
N ALA A 188 4.45 -7.93 -10.70
CA ALA A 188 5.64 -7.49 -9.97
C ALA A 188 6.39 -6.39 -10.75
N GLY A 189 6.55 -6.54 -12.06
CA GLY A 189 7.16 -5.52 -12.92
C GLY A 189 6.35 -4.22 -12.94
N LEU A 190 5.03 -4.31 -13.06
CA LEU A 190 4.14 -3.16 -12.98
C LEU A 190 4.24 -2.46 -11.61
N GLY A 191 4.26 -3.22 -10.51
CA GLY A 191 4.47 -2.69 -9.17
C GLY A 191 5.82 -1.99 -9.01
N GLY A 192 6.89 -2.55 -9.56
CA GLY A 192 8.23 -1.97 -9.54
C GLY A 192 8.33 -0.65 -10.31
N VAL A 193 7.72 -0.57 -11.50
CA VAL A 193 7.65 0.69 -12.27
C VAL A 193 6.90 1.77 -11.49
N LEU A 194 5.77 1.42 -10.87
CA LEU A 194 5.01 2.36 -10.04
C LEU A 194 5.80 2.83 -8.82
N PHE A 195 6.55 1.93 -8.19
CA PHE A 195 7.38 2.26 -7.04
C PHE A 195 8.48 3.27 -7.41
N VAL A 196 9.18 3.07 -8.52
CA VAL A 196 10.22 4.01 -9.00
C VAL A 196 9.62 5.37 -9.39
N MET A 197 8.43 5.38 -10.02
CA MET A 197 7.72 6.60 -10.36
C MET A 197 7.27 7.40 -9.12
N ASP A 198 6.89 6.72 -8.04
CA ASP A 198 6.48 7.36 -6.78
C ASP A 198 7.69 8.01 -6.08
N VAL A 199 8.81 7.28 -6.00
CA VAL A 199 10.01 7.74 -5.30
C VAL A 199 10.87 8.69 -6.15
N ASN A 200 10.66 8.74 -7.47
CA ASN A 200 11.43 9.54 -8.44
C ASN A 200 12.95 9.32 -8.37
N SER A 201 13.37 8.14 -7.91
CA SER A 201 14.77 7.75 -7.78
C SER A 201 14.87 6.22 -7.84
N ALA A 202 16.01 5.70 -8.29
CA ALA A 202 16.29 4.28 -8.34
C ALA A 202 17.67 4.03 -7.73
N GLN A 203 17.72 3.75 -6.43
CA GLN A 203 18.99 3.39 -5.77
C GLN A 203 19.15 1.85 -5.76
N PRO A 204 20.27 1.32 -6.26
CA PRO A 204 20.43 -0.13 -6.45
C PRO A 204 20.59 -0.93 -5.15
N VAL A 205 20.90 -0.29 -4.02
CA VAL A 205 21.23 -0.97 -2.75
C VAL A 205 19.98 -1.35 -1.95
N ASP A 206 18.97 -0.48 -1.90
CA ASP A 206 17.81 -0.65 -1.02
C ASP A 206 16.48 -0.87 -1.76
N PHE A 207 16.42 -0.54 -3.05
CA PHE A 207 15.17 -0.63 -3.81
C PHE A 207 14.87 -2.09 -4.18
N GLY A 208 13.74 -2.60 -3.68
CA GLY A 208 13.30 -3.97 -3.91
C GLY A 208 13.84 -4.98 -2.90
N ASN A 209 14.70 -4.57 -1.97
CA ASN A 209 15.20 -5.47 -0.93
C ASN A 209 14.06 -5.88 0.03
N PHE A 210 13.91 -7.18 0.27
CA PHE A 210 12.87 -7.79 1.11
C PHE A 210 11.42 -7.53 0.67
N TYR A 211 11.14 -6.87 -0.46
CA TYR A 211 9.77 -6.61 -0.93
C TYR A 211 9.01 -7.91 -1.23
N GLU A 212 9.71 -9.00 -1.53
CA GLU A 212 9.17 -10.34 -1.61
C GLU A 212 8.59 -10.80 -0.26
N LEU A 213 9.27 -10.50 0.85
CA LEU A 213 8.80 -10.83 2.19
C LEU A 213 7.54 -10.03 2.55
N TYR A 214 7.49 -8.74 2.20
CA TYR A 214 6.27 -7.93 2.37
C TYR A 214 5.11 -8.46 1.53
N ALA A 215 5.37 -8.90 0.29
CA ALA A 215 4.35 -9.45 -0.58
C ALA A 215 3.76 -10.75 -0.02
N ILE A 216 4.62 -11.67 0.45
CA ILE A 216 4.18 -12.92 1.09
C ILE A 216 3.43 -12.61 2.40
N ALA A 217 3.94 -11.69 3.23
CA ALA A 217 3.28 -11.29 4.47
C ALA A 217 1.87 -10.72 4.23
N ALA A 218 1.74 -9.81 3.25
CA ALA A 218 0.45 -9.24 2.87
C ALA A 218 -0.53 -10.32 2.38
N ALA A 219 -0.06 -11.28 1.59
CA ALA A 219 -0.90 -12.36 1.08
C ALA A 219 -1.38 -13.30 2.20
N VAL A 220 -0.46 -13.77 3.06
CA VAL A 220 -0.78 -14.68 4.16
C VAL A 220 -1.69 -14.01 5.18
N LEU A 221 -1.39 -12.77 5.56
CA LEU A 221 -2.23 -12.01 6.48
C LEU A 221 -3.59 -11.69 5.88
N GLY A 222 -3.65 -11.51 4.55
CA GLY A 222 -4.88 -11.42 3.77
C GLY A 222 -5.67 -12.73 3.67
N GLY A 223 -5.19 -13.82 4.25
CA GLY A 223 -5.88 -15.12 4.29
C GLY A 223 -5.62 -16.01 3.08
N CYS A 224 -4.55 -15.78 2.31
CA CYS A 224 -4.06 -16.77 1.35
C CYS A 224 -3.35 -17.92 2.07
N SER A 225 -3.67 -19.16 1.69
CA SER A 225 -3.02 -20.32 2.30
C SER A 225 -1.66 -20.59 1.67
N LEU A 226 -0.63 -20.82 2.50
CA LEU A 226 0.70 -21.21 2.03
C LEU A 226 0.73 -22.57 1.33
N ARG A 227 -0.23 -23.44 1.61
CA ARG A 227 -0.36 -24.74 0.94
C ARG A 227 -1.01 -24.64 -0.43
N GLY A 228 -1.53 -23.46 -0.79
CA GLY A 228 -2.18 -23.19 -2.07
C GLY A 228 -3.68 -23.50 -2.07
N GLY A 229 -4.35 -23.05 -3.14
CA GLY A 229 -5.73 -23.44 -3.46
C GLY A 229 -6.84 -22.67 -2.73
N GLU A 230 -6.48 -21.79 -1.81
CA GLU A 230 -7.40 -20.94 -1.04
C GLU A 230 -6.86 -19.51 -0.91
N GLY A 231 -7.72 -18.53 -1.17
CA GLY A 231 -7.39 -17.11 -1.02
C GLY A 231 -8.44 -16.20 -1.66
N THR A 232 -8.52 -14.96 -1.19
CA THR A 232 -9.39 -13.94 -1.79
C THR A 232 -8.61 -12.66 -2.05
N ILE A 233 -8.90 -12.02 -3.18
CA ILE A 233 -8.19 -10.78 -3.56
C ILE A 233 -8.52 -9.63 -2.62
N LEU A 234 -9.77 -9.55 -2.13
CA LEU A 234 -10.14 -8.58 -1.11
C LEU A 234 -9.33 -8.76 0.17
N GLY A 235 -9.13 -10.01 0.60
CA GLY A 235 -8.26 -10.34 1.73
C GLY A 235 -6.83 -9.85 1.53
N VAL A 236 -6.23 -10.10 0.36
CA VAL A 236 -4.87 -9.63 0.02
C VAL A 236 -4.75 -8.11 0.03
N ILE A 237 -5.77 -7.38 -0.46
CA ILE A 237 -5.76 -5.91 -0.41
C ILE A 237 -5.79 -5.40 1.02
N ILE A 238 -6.62 -5.98 1.88
CA ILE A 238 -6.68 -5.63 3.30
C ILE A 238 -5.34 -5.97 3.97
N GLY A 239 -4.75 -7.12 3.66
CA GLY A 239 -3.44 -7.53 4.15
C GLY A 239 -2.31 -6.58 3.72
N ALA A 240 -2.31 -6.14 2.46
CA ALA A 240 -1.36 -5.15 1.95
C ALA A 240 -1.52 -3.79 2.61
N CYS A 241 -2.77 -3.35 2.85
CA CYS A 241 -3.05 -2.12 3.60
C CYS A 241 -2.54 -2.23 5.04
N LEU A 242 -2.78 -3.37 5.70
CA LEU A 242 -2.28 -3.59 7.06
C LEU A 242 -0.74 -3.60 7.10
N MET A 243 -0.08 -4.24 6.13
CA MET A 243 1.38 -4.21 6.02
C MET A 243 1.91 -2.78 5.87
N ARG A 244 1.22 -1.93 5.10
CA ARG A 244 1.61 -0.52 4.98
C ARG A 244 1.43 0.25 6.29
N VAL A 245 0.33 0.02 7.00
CA VAL A 245 0.11 0.62 8.33
C VAL A 245 1.18 0.14 9.31
N LEU A 246 1.47 -1.16 9.35
CA LEU A 246 2.49 -1.75 10.21
C LEU A 246 3.87 -1.15 9.94
N LYS A 247 4.25 -1.01 8.65
CA LYS A 247 5.49 -0.34 8.26
C LYS A 247 5.55 1.09 8.79
N ASN A 248 4.49 1.88 8.57
CA ASN A 248 4.42 3.24 9.06
C ASN A 248 4.53 3.31 10.60
N MET A 249 3.91 2.37 11.32
CA MET A 249 4.00 2.31 12.78
C MET A 249 5.41 2.01 13.26
N ILE A 250 6.13 1.09 12.61
CA ILE A 250 7.54 0.80 12.94
C ILE A 250 8.40 2.04 12.69
N THR A 251 8.21 2.71 11.55
CA THR A 251 8.98 3.92 11.20
C THR A 251 8.73 5.09 12.16
N LEU A 252 7.53 5.21 12.75
CA LEU A 252 7.21 6.28 13.69
C LEU A 252 7.82 6.06 15.09
N VAL A 253 8.25 4.84 15.41
CA VAL A 253 8.91 4.54 16.67
C VAL A 253 10.42 4.74 16.49
N ASP A 254 10.90 5.96 16.75
CA ASP A 254 12.32 6.37 16.64
C ASP A 254 13.30 5.48 17.42
N ALA A 255 12.82 4.73 18.42
CA ALA A 255 13.63 3.86 19.28
C ALA A 255 13.99 2.50 18.66
N ILE A 256 13.45 2.15 17.48
CA ILE A 256 13.70 0.85 16.84
C ILE A 256 14.64 1.04 15.66
N PRO A 257 15.84 0.45 15.67
CA PRO A 257 16.71 0.51 14.51
C PRO A 257 16.12 -0.29 13.34
N THR A 258 16.27 0.25 12.12
CA THR A 258 15.63 -0.21 10.88
C THR A 258 15.88 -1.69 10.54
N HIS A 259 16.95 -2.29 11.08
CA HIS A 259 17.24 -3.72 10.89
C HIS A 259 16.27 -4.66 11.61
N ILE A 260 15.57 -4.22 12.66
CA ILE A 260 14.60 -5.05 13.40
C ILE A 260 13.26 -5.13 12.66
N GLU A 261 12.99 -4.24 11.70
CA GLU A 261 11.75 -4.26 10.90
C GLU A 261 11.51 -5.63 10.26
N TYR A 262 12.54 -6.21 9.63
CA TYR A 262 12.45 -7.51 8.96
C TYR A 262 12.18 -8.66 9.94
N ALA A 263 12.73 -8.59 11.15
CA ALA A 263 12.49 -9.58 12.19
C ALA A 263 11.04 -9.53 12.69
N ILE A 264 10.47 -8.32 12.84
CA ILE A 264 9.07 -8.12 13.22
C ILE A 264 8.15 -8.67 12.13
N ILE A 265 8.43 -8.36 10.86
CA ILE A 265 7.63 -8.87 9.73
C ILE A 265 7.70 -10.39 9.65
N GLY A 266 8.89 -10.98 9.79
CA GLY A 266 9.07 -12.43 9.85
C GLY A 266 8.28 -13.07 10.99
N ALA A 267 8.28 -12.44 12.18
CA ALA A 267 7.49 -12.90 13.32
C ALA A 267 5.98 -12.82 13.05
N VAL A 268 5.49 -11.76 12.39
CA VAL A 268 4.09 -11.61 11.99
C VAL A 268 3.66 -12.70 11.02
N ILE A 269 4.51 -13.04 10.04
CA ILE A 269 4.24 -14.16 9.11
C ILE A 269 4.16 -15.48 9.88
N LEU A 270 5.16 -15.78 10.73
CA LEU A 270 5.18 -17.01 11.51
C LEU A 270 3.94 -17.13 12.41
N ALA A 271 3.54 -16.04 13.05
CA ALA A 271 2.31 -15.99 13.84
C ALA A 271 1.09 -16.26 12.96
N GLY A 272 0.97 -15.59 11.81
CA GLY A 272 -0.14 -15.80 10.86
C GLY A 272 -0.26 -17.24 10.39
N VAL A 273 0.86 -17.87 10.01
CA VAL A 273 0.91 -19.27 9.55
C VAL A 273 0.58 -20.24 10.68
N THR A 274 1.12 -20.00 11.87
CA THR A 274 0.87 -20.86 13.04
C THR A 274 -0.61 -20.83 13.39
N VAL A 275 -1.24 -19.65 13.36
CA VAL A 275 -2.67 -19.48 13.59
C VAL A 275 -3.49 -20.17 12.49
N ASP A 276 -3.14 -20.00 11.20
CA ASP A 276 -3.83 -20.67 10.08
C ASP A 276 -3.80 -22.21 10.25
N GLU A 277 -2.62 -22.76 10.55
CA GLU A 277 -2.43 -24.21 10.74
C GLU A 277 -3.21 -24.73 11.96
N LEU A 278 -3.18 -24.00 13.08
CA LEU A 278 -3.94 -24.36 14.28
C LEU A 278 -5.44 -24.37 13.99
N ILE A 279 -5.98 -23.32 13.37
CA ILE A 279 -7.40 -23.22 13.03
C ILE A 279 -7.85 -24.39 12.15
N LYS A 280 -7.05 -24.74 11.13
CA LYS A 280 -7.34 -25.89 10.25
C LYS A 280 -7.30 -27.21 10.99
N ARG A 281 -6.30 -27.44 11.86
CA ARG A 281 -6.21 -28.64 12.70
C ARG A 281 -7.40 -28.77 13.65
N TYR A 282 -7.83 -27.68 14.28
CA TYR A 282 -9.01 -27.69 15.15
C TYR A 282 -10.30 -27.97 14.37
N ALA A 283 -10.44 -27.45 13.15
CA ALA A 283 -11.59 -27.72 12.29
C ALA A 283 -11.63 -29.20 11.85
N ALA A 284 -10.49 -29.77 11.43
CA ALA A 284 -10.38 -31.18 11.05
C ALA A 284 -10.68 -32.13 12.22
N LYS A 285 -10.15 -31.84 13.41
CA LYS A 285 -10.39 -32.64 14.62
C LYS A 285 -11.87 -32.67 15.02
N ARG A 286 -12.58 -31.54 14.88
CA ARG A 286 -14.03 -31.47 15.13
C ARG A 286 -14.85 -32.29 14.12
N ALA A 287 -14.44 -32.32 12.86
CA ALA A 287 -15.10 -33.12 11.84
C ALA A 287 -14.94 -34.63 12.11
N ALA A 288 -13.73 -35.07 12.50
CA ALA A 288 -13.46 -36.46 12.85
C ALA A 288 -14.27 -36.93 14.07
N ILE A 289 -14.40 -36.10 15.11
CA ILE A 289 -15.20 -36.43 16.30
C ILE A 289 -16.69 -36.61 15.95
N ARG A 290 -17.24 -35.79 15.04
CA ARG A 290 -18.63 -35.94 14.59
C ARG A 290 -18.87 -37.21 13.82
N GLN A 291 -17.95 -37.59 12.94
CA GLN A 291 -18.04 -38.84 12.18
C GLN A 291 -17.99 -40.06 13.12
N GLN A 292 -17.20 -39.99 14.18
CA GLN A 292 -17.17 -41.05 15.20
C GLN A 292 -18.48 -41.13 15.99
N GLN A 293 -19.14 -40.01 16.27
CA GLN A 293 -20.44 -39.97 16.94
C GLN A 293 -21.56 -40.52 16.03
N GLU A 294 -21.60 -40.10 14.76
CA GLU A 294 -22.57 -40.59 13.77
C GLU A 294 -22.40 -42.10 13.50
N ALA A 295 -21.16 -42.61 13.51
CA ALA A 295 -20.88 -44.04 13.35
C ALA A 295 -21.18 -44.90 14.59
N GLN A 296 -21.41 -44.28 15.76
CA GLN A 296 -21.79 -44.99 16.99
C GLN A 296 -23.31 -45.00 17.22
N GLU A 297 -24.05 -44.11 16.55
CA GLU A 297 -25.51 -43.99 16.68
C GLU A 297 -26.30 -44.76 15.60
N GLY A 298 -25.64 -45.29 14.57
CA GLY A 298 -26.24 -46.11 13.49
C GLY A 298 -25.82 -47.58 13.58
#